data_AF-A0A365THL4-F1
#
_entry.id   AF-A0A365THL4-F1
#
_cell.length_a   1.000
_cell.length_b   1.000
_cell.length_c   1.000
_cell.angle_alpha   90.00
_cell.angle_beta   90.00
_cell.angle_gamma   90.00
#
_symmetry.space_group_name_H-M   'P 1'
#
loop_
_entity.id
_entity.type
_entity.pdbx_description
1 polymer ?
#
loop_
_entity_poly.entity_id
_entity_poly.type
_entity_poly.pdbx_seq_one_letter_code
_entity_poly.pdbx_strand_id
1 'polypeptide(L)'
;MSTPVAAQQQVGSGICGTPLADTVNYAAPLFIGITMIASAILAYILHNAAAFPKKPQTIESVKGWRNRAAFATVTTPLFAVVIEQLIGATGVGLAGCVDIVPFF
;
A
#
# COMPACT_ATOMS: atom_id res chain seq x y z
N MET A 1 9.62 45.19 -16.89
CA MET A 1 8.95 44.73 -15.67
C MET A 1 8.58 43.27 -15.86
N SER A 2 9.15 42.43 -15.01
CA SER A 2 9.26 40.99 -15.12
C SER A 2 8.01 40.25 -14.63
N THR A 3 7.50 39.39 -15.52
CA THR A 3 6.84 38.08 -15.32
C THR A 3 5.52 37.96 -14.55
N PRO A 4 4.58 37.12 -15.03
CA PRO A 4 3.30 36.84 -14.37
C PRO A 4 3.48 35.92 -13.16
N VAL A 5 3.64 36.50 -11.97
CA VAL A 5 3.63 35.79 -10.67
C VAL A 5 2.19 35.61 -10.17
N ALA A 6 1.31 35.08 -11.03
CA ALA A 6 -0.08 34.80 -10.66
C ALA A 6 -0.51 33.36 -10.98
N ALA A 7 0.30 32.59 -11.72
CA ALA A 7 0.00 31.21 -12.06
C ALA A 7 0.76 30.16 -11.22
N GLN A 8 1.77 30.57 -10.43
CA GLN A 8 2.55 29.64 -9.59
C GLN A 8 2.11 29.61 -8.12
N GLN A 9 1.19 30.47 -7.70
CA GLN A 9 0.72 30.51 -6.31
C GLN A 9 -0.47 29.57 -6.03
N GLN A 10 -1.03 28.96 -7.08
CA GLN A 10 -2.19 28.08 -7.00
C GLN A 10 -1.86 26.62 -7.38
N VAL A 11 -0.66 26.18 -7.01
CA VAL A 11 -0.28 24.76 -7.03
C VAL A 11 0.20 24.27 -5.65
N GLY A 12 0.23 25.16 -4.65
CA GLY A 12 0.71 24.88 -3.30
C GLY A 12 -0.34 24.97 -2.18
N SER A 13 -1.61 25.26 -2.49
CA SER A 13 -2.67 25.36 -1.48
C SER A 13 -3.38 24.01 -1.28
N GLY A 14 -2.82 23.21 -0.37
CA GLY A 14 -3.50 22.29 0.55
C GLY A 14 -4.55 21.34 -0.03
N ILE A 15 -4.12 20.12 -0.41
CA ILE A 15 -5.04 18.98 -0.57
C ILE A 15 -5.50 18.48 0.82
N CYS A 16 -4.80 18.84 1.89
CA CYS A 16 -5.21 18.66 3.28
C CYS A 16 -6.57 19.29 3.56
N GLY A 17 -7.53 18.51 4.09
CA GLY A 17 -8.90 18.97 4.34
C GLY A 17 -9.80 18.98 3.10
N THR A 18 -9.32 18.46 1.96
CA THR A 18 -10.21 18.15 0.83
C THR A 18 -10.84 16.77 1.01
N PRO A 19 -12.04 16.53 0.44
CA PRO A 19 -12.66 15.20 0.45
C PRO A 19 -11.77 14.10 -0.15
N LEU A 20 -10.86 14.47 -1.04
CA LEU A 20 -9.91 13.55 -1.65
C LEU A 20 -8.88 13.06 -0.63
N ALA A 21 -8.30 13.94 0.19
CA ALA A 21 -7.37 13.55 1.25
C ALA A 21 -8.05 12.68 2.30
N ASP A 22 -9.27 13.03 2.72
CA ASP A 22 -10.04 12.25 3.69
C ASP A 22 -10.36 10.84 3.16
N THR A 23 -10.70 10.74 1.87
CA THR A 23 -10.95 9.44 1.22
C THR A 23 -9.68 8.59 1.17
N VAL A 24 -8.53 9.18 0.83
CA VAL A 24 -7.25 8.44 0.78
C VAL A 24 -6.84 7.98 2.18
N ASN A 25 -7.00 8.82 3.20
CA ASN A 25 -6.73 8.48 4.60
C ASN A 25 -7.59 7.37 5.16
N TYR A 26 -8.84 7.32 4.73
CA TYR A 26 -9.72 6.25 5.14
C TYR A 26 -9.44 4.96 4.35
N ALA A 27 -9.30 5.08 3.03
CA ALA A 27 -9.26 3.92 2.14
C ALA A 27 -7.89 3.26 2.09
N ALA A 28 -6.80 4.03 1.98
CA ALA A 28 -5.49 3.46 1.71
C ALA A 28 -4.99 2.56 2.86
N PRO A 29 -5.06 2.97 4.14
CA PRO A 29 -4.71 2.10 5.26
C PRO A 29 -5.57 0.84 5.32
N LEU A 30 -6.88 0.97 5.03
CA LEU A 30 -7.80 -0.16 5.02
C LEU A 30 -7.42 -1.18 3.94
N PHE A 31 -7.17 -0.73 2.70
CA PHE A 31 -6.79 -1.63 1.60
C PHE A 31 -5.44 -2.31 1.86
N ILE A 32 -4.47 -1.57 2.42
CA ILE A 32 -3.16 -2.13 2.78
C ILE A 32 -3.30 -3.16 3.90
N GLY A 33 -4.07 -2.83 4.95
CA GLY A 33 -4.35 -3.73 6.07
C GLY A 33 -5.06 -5.01 5.63
N ILE A 34 -6.11 -4.89 4.80
CA ILE A 34 -6.83 -6.04 4.24
C ILE A 34 -5.88 -6.90 3.41
N THR A 35 -5.07 -6.29 2.53
CA THR A 35 -4.15 -7.04 1.66
C THR A 35 -3.08 -7.77 2.49
N MET A 36 -2.53 -7.12 3.52
CA MET A 36 -1.56 -7.72 4.44
C MET A 36 -2.18 -8.92 5.18
N ILE A 37 -3.35 -8.73 5.79
CA ILE A 37 -4.02 -9.77 6.58
C ILE A 37 -4.48 -10.93 5.69
N ALA A 38 -5.11 -10.64 4.55
CA ALA A 38 -5.60 -11.66 3.62
C ALA A 38 -4.47 -12.50 3.04
N SER A 39 -3.34 -11.87 2.68
CA SER A 39 -2.16 -12.58 2.20
C SER A 39 -1.51 -13.44 3.28
N ALA A 40 -1.49 -12.98 4.54
CA ALA A 40 -0.99 -13.76 5.67
C ALA A 40 -1.86 -15.00 5.92
N ILE A 41 -3.18 -14.83 5.93
CA ILE A 41 -4.14 -15.94 6.07
C ILE A 41 -3.99 -16.94 4.93
N LEU A 42 -3.88 -16.46 3.68
CA LEU A 42 -3.66 -17.32 2.53
C LEU A 42 -2.35 -18.11 2.63
N ALA A 43 -1.25 -17.45 3.05
CA ALA A 43 0.02 -18.12 3.28
C ALA A 43 -0.09 -19.20 4.36
N TYR A 44 -0.81 -18.94 5.45
CA TYR A 44 -1.07 -19.91 6.51
C TYR A 44 -1.89 -21.11 5.99
N ILE A 45 -2.99 -20.86 5.28
CA ILE A 45 -3.82 -21.93 4.70
C ILE A 45 -2.99 -22.79 3.75
N LEU A 46 -2.21 -22.18 2.86
CA LEU A 46 -1.38 -22.90 1.89
C LEU A 46 -0.21 -23.65 2.56
N HIS A 47 0.32 -23.13 3.67
CA HIS A 47 1.32 -23.83 4.47
C HIS A 47 0.76 -25.13 5.04
N ASN A 48 -0.44 -25.09 5.62
CA ASN A 48 -1.11 -26.28 6.14
C ASN A 48 -1.58 -27.20 4.99
N ALA A 49 -2.03 -26.62 3.88
CA ALA A 49 -2.50 -27.38 2.72
C ALA A 49 -1.38 -28.19 2.03
N ALA A 50 -0.12 -27.79 2.20
CA ALA A 50 1.03 -28.47 1.63
C ALA A 50 1.19 -29.93 2.12
N ALA A 51 0.53 -30.32 3.21
CA ALA A 51 0.55 -31.68 3.74
C ALA A 51 -0.38 -32.66 2.99
N PHE A 52 -1.34 -32.18 2.18
CA PHE A 52 -2.34 -33.04 1.51
C PHE A 52 -1.96 -33.54 0.11
N PRO A 53 -1.38 -32.73 -0.80
CA PRO A 53 -1.15 -33.17 -2.17
C PRO A 53 0.01 -34.16 -2.26
N LYS A 54 -0.22 -35.30 -2.93
CA LYS A 54 0.81 -36.32 -3.21
C LYS A 54 1.49 -36.16 -4.57
N LYS A 55 0.92 -35.33 -5.45
CA LYS A 55 1.46 -35.08 -6.81
C LYS A 55 2.51 -33.97 -6.75
N PRO A 56 3.70 -34.15 -7.33
CA PRO A 56 4.79 -33.18 -7.24
C PRO A 56 4.43 -31.81 -7.83
N GLN A 57 3.70 -31.79 -8.96
CA GLN A 57 3.25 -30.54 -9.60
C GLN A 57 2.35 -29.70 -8.68
N THR A 58 1.46 -30.35 -7.91
CA THR A 58 0.56 -29.65 -6.98
C THR A 58 1.33 -29.11 -5.77
N ILE A 59 2.30 -29.86 -5.26
CA ILE A 59 3.17 -29.42 -4.16
C ILE A 59 3.94 -28.16 -4.56
N GLU A 60 4.52 -28.15 -5.77
CA GLU A 60 5.28 -27.00 -6.27
C GLU A 60 4.39 -25.77 -6.48
N SER A 61 3.19 -25.96 -7.03
CA SER A 61 2.19 -24.90 -7.17
C SER A 61 1.76 -24.31 -5.83
N VAL A 62 1.43 -25.15 -4.84
CA VAL A 62 1.05 -24.72 -3.48
C VAL A 62 2.20 -23.95 -2.81
N LYS A 63 3.44 -24.43 -2.94
CA LYS A 63 4.63 -23.73 -2.45
C LYS A 63 4.83 -22.38 -3.11
N GLY A 64 4.63 -22.29 -4.43
CA GLY A 64 4.71 -21.05 -5.20
C GLY A 64 3.69 -20.01 -4.73
N TRP A 65 2.42 -20.41 -4.61
CA TRP A 65 1.36 -19.54 -4.10
C TRP A 65 1.60 -19.10 -2.65
N ARG A 66 2.03 -20.02 -1.78
CA ARG A 66 2.37 -19.70 -0.39
C ARG A 66 3.46 -18.64 -0.29
N ASN A 67 4.54 -18.81 -1.06
CA ASN A 67 5.67 -17.89 -1.03
C ASN A 67 5.28 -16.50 -1.57
N ARG A 68 4.45 -16.44 -2.63
CA ARG A 68 3.91 -15.17 -3.14
C ARG A 68 3.01 -14.48 -2.13
N ALA A 69 2.14 -15.24 -1.46
CA ALA A 69 1.26 -14.70 -0.42
C ALA A 69 2.08 -14.18 0.77
N ALA A 70 3.04 -14.95 1.27
CA ALA A 70 3.94 -14.53 2.35
C ALA A 70 4.77 -13.30 1.98
N PHE A 71 5.25 -13.23 0.73
CA PHE A 71 5.96 -12.06 0.22
C PHE A 71 5.05 -10.82 0.21
N ALA A 72 3.83 -10.95 -0.32
CA ALA A 72 2.85 -9.86 -0.36
C ALA A 72 2.52 -9.33 1.04
N THR A 73 2.45 -10.18 2.07
CA THR A 73 2.24 -9.76 3.46
C THR A 73 3.31 -8.77 3.92
N VAL A 74 4.56 -9.00 3.56
CA VAL A 74 5.69 -8.15 3.99
C VAL A 74 5.87 -6.96 3.05
N THR A 75 5.73 -7.15 1.74
CA THR A 75 6.02 -6.10 0.77
C THR A 75 4.92 -5.08 0.61
N THR A 76 3.66 -5.44 0.86
CA THR A 76 2.53 -4.50 0.77
C THR A 76 2.68 -3.30 1.72
N PRO A 77 2.96 -3.47 3.04
CA PRO A 77 3.20 -2.34 3.91
C PRO A 77 4.50 -1.58 3.58
N LEU A 78 5.55 -2.27 3.12
CA LEU A 78 6.78 -1.59 2.69
C LEU A 78 6.56 -0.71 1.45
N PHE A 79 5.79 -1.19 0.49
CA PHE A 79 5.44 -0.42 -0.71
C PHE A 79 4.55 0.77 -0.37
N ALA A 80 3.63 0.60 0.59
CA ALA A 80 2.82 1.70 1.11
C ALA A 80 3.68 2.84 1.68
N VAL A 81 4.70 2.52 2.50
CA VAL A 81 5.65 3.52 3.02
C VAL A 81 6.38 4.24 1.87
N VAL A 82 6.81 3.52 0.84
CA VAL A 82 7.47 4.14 -0.32
C VAL A 82 6.53 5.09 -1.05
N ILE A 83 5.27 4.71 -1.24
CA ILE A 83 4.25 5.60 -1.85
C ILE A 83 4.06 6.85 -1.01
N GLU A 84 3.95 6.72 0.31
CA GLU A 84 3.80 7.84 1.23
C GLU A 84 4.97 8.82 1.12
N GLN A 85 6.20 8.31 1.07
CA GLN A 85 7.41 9.12 0.89
C GLN A 85 7.46 9.80 -0.49
N LEU A 86 7.05 9.11 -1.56
CA LEU A 86 6.97 9.70 -2.90
C LEU A 86 5.93 10.83 -2.97
N ILE A 87 4.77 10.63 -2.35
CA ILE A 87 3.75 11.66 -2.22
C ILE A 87 4.31 12.87 -1.47
N GLY A 88 5.02 12.64 -0.36
CA GLY A 88 5.70 13.71 0.37
C GLY A 88 6.76 14.46 -0.44
N ALA A 89 7.53 13.75 -1.26
CA ALA A 89 8.56 14.33 -2.12
C ALA A 89 7.99 15.18 -3.27
N THR A 90 6.75 14.93 -3.70
CA THR A 90 6.09 15.74 -4.75
C THR A 90 5.66 17.14 -4.30
N GLY A 91 5.93 17.54 -3.05
CA GLY A 91 5.72 18.92 -2.55
C GLY A 91 4.26 19.31 -2.37
N VAL A 92 3.33 18.41 -2.70
CA VAL A 92 1.96 18.47 -2.23
C VAL A 92 2.00 18.24 -0.72
N GLY A 93 1.45 19.15 0.08
CA GLY A 93 1.45 19.06 1.55
C GLY A 93 0.77 17.82 2.16
N LEU A 94 0.52 16.76 1.38
CA LEU A 94 -0.03 15.48 1.82
C LEU A 94 0.84 14.77 2.87
N ALA A 95 2.16 14.97 2.91
CA ALA A 95 3.01 14.32 3.91
C ALA A 95 2.67 14.67 5.37
N GLY A 96 1.98 15.78 5.62
CA GLY A 96 1.53 16.15 6.97
C GLY A 96 0.09 15.75 7.28
N CYS A 97 -0.63 15.19 6.30
CA CYS A 97 -2.09 15.03 6.36
C CYS A 97 -2.57 13.68 5.85
N VAL A 98 -1.73 12.91 5.16
CA VAL A 98 -2.11 11.64 4.55
C VAL A 98 -1.37 10.48 5.17
N ASP A 99 -2.11 9.66 5.90
CA ASP A 99 -1.62 8.46 6.57
C ASP A 99 -2.07 7.25 5.75
N ILE A 100 -1.12 6.64 5.04
CA ILE A 100 -1.38 5.51 4.15
C ILE A 100 -1.10 4.19 4.87
N VAL A 101 -0.26 4.24 5.91
CA VAL A 101 0.26 3.03 6.53
C VAL A 101 -0.47 2.77 7.83
N PRO A 102 -1.23 1.67 7.93
CA PRO A 102 -2.17 1.47 9.03
C PRO A 102 -1.56 1.29 10.44
N PHE A 103 -0.23 1.25 10.61
CA PHE A 103 0.42 0.77 11.86
C PHE A 103 1.75 1.43 12.26
N PHE A 104 2.09 2.64 11.80
CA PHE A 104 3.30 3.36 12.25
C PHE A 104 2.98 4.70 12.90
#